data_AF-I0HSD5-F1
#
_entry.id   AF-I0HSD5-F1
#
_cell.length_a   1.000
_cell.length_b   1.000
_cell.length_c   1.000
_cell.angle_alpha   90.00
_cell.angle_beta   90.00
_cell.angle_gamma   90.00
#
_symmetry.space_group_name_H-M   'P 1'
#
loop_
_entity.id
_entity.type
_entity.pdbx_description
1 polymer ?
#
loop_
_entity_poly.entity_id
_entity_poly.type
_entity_poly.pdbx_seq_one_letter_code
_entity_poly.pdbx_strand_id
1 'polypeptide(L)'
;MSKIFHRTRCQLYRAFIIFLAQLYASFGASAQTDDDRFGWLDRPWELQYVVYVTERWGRSVRVAKELTETNAPDDLELYWKTLFEPVSFHQSRHKWASPGEGLTVVLIEFERDGKVKTPHHFDRPLYGRIDKRLYVRLSPGDYATQPRFSLGEWFMGLGDISTHWAPGLCNSKQMPSPFARTYSGYLYGPAYSPSWGTASFGCREWAYQLGDPGRPYIDITSYFPKNADPGGSGTYVFSTMGWARFNDDRKPIIGRHEDDWFCLHDCPGGDKPGLIPDIKAWAAKNGWPVPKPPTRIPVFPDPPAKPGRYPQ
;
A
#
# COMPACT_ATOMS: atom_id res chain seq x y z
N MET A 1 -17.69 22.15 84.48
CA MET A 1 -16.84 21.13 83.82
C MET A 1 -17.68 20.16 82.97
N SER A 2 -18.22 20.57 81.82
CA SER A 2 -18.83 19.61 80.86
C SER A 2 -19.16 20.29 79.51
N LYS A 3 -18.15 20.68 78.72
CA LYS A 3 -18.33 21.14 77.32
C LYS A 3 -17.07 20.95 76.47
N ILE A 4 -16.41 19.78 76.54
CA ILE A 4 -15.28 19.45 75.63
C ILE A 4 -15.27 17.94 75.34
N PHE A 5 -16.36 17.35 74.83
CA PHE A 5 -16.32 15.91 74.45
C PHE A 5 -17.26 15.50 73.30
N HIS A 6 -17.73 16.45 72.48
CA HIS A 6 -18.63 16.14 71.37
C HIS A 6 -18.17 16.60 69.98
N ARG A 7 -16.98 17.20 69.85
CA ARG A 7 -16.48 17.66 68.54
C ARG A 7 -15.55 16.68 67.81
N THR A 8 -15.14 15.58 68.44
CA THR A 8 -14.11 14.68 67.90
C THR A 8 -14.64 13.37 67.30
N ARG A 9 -15.96 13.14 67.27
CA ARG A 9 -16.57 11.92 66.67
C ARG A 9 -17.22 12.13 65.29
N CYS A 10 -17.42 13.37 64.83
CA CYS A 10 -17.99 13.64 63.51
C CYS A 10 -16.97 13.77 62.37
N GLN A 11 -15.66 13.90 62.65
CA GLN A 11 -14.64 14.00 61.60
C GLN A 11 -14.10 12.64 61.12
N LEU A 12 -14.23 11.58 61.93
CA LEU A 12 -13.77 10.23 61.55
C LEU A 12 -14.73 9.50 60.60
N TYR A 13 -16.02 9.81 60.62
CA TYR A 13 -17.00 9.19 59.71
C TYR A 13 -16.96 9.77 58.27
N ARG A 14 -16.55 11.04 58.10
CA ARG A 14 -16.40 11.64 56.76
C ARG A 14 -15.14 11.16 56.03
N ALA A 15 -14.07 10.83 56.76
CA ALA A 15 -12.84 10.31 56.15
C ALA A 15 -13.01 8.87 55.64
N PHE A 16 -13.85 8.05 56.27
CA PHE A 16 -14.04 6.64 55.89
C PHE A 16 -14.93 6.46 54.64
N ILE A 17 -15.92 7.34 54.43
CA ILE A 17 -16.79 7.30 53.24
C ILE A 17 -16.06 7.81 51.98
N ILE A 18 -15.15 8.77 52.11
CA ILE A 18 -14.35 9.28 50.98
C ILE A 18 -13.33 8.22 50.52
N PHE A 19 -12.80 7.40 51.43
CA PHE A 19 -11.86 6.33 51.07
C PHE A 19 -12.55 5.13 50.38
N LEU A 20 -13.81 4.83 50.74
CA LEU A 20 -14.60 3.79 50.05
C LEU A 20 -15.07 4.22 48.66
N ALA A 21 -15.33 5.52 48.43
CA ALA A 21 -15.66 6.03 47.09
C ALA A 21 -14.46 6.03 46.12
N GLN A 22 -13.22 6.17 46.63
CA GLN A 22 -12.01 6.06 45.81
C GLN A 22 -11.63 4.61 45.48
N LEU A 23 -12.08 3.64 46.28
CA LEU A 23 -11.91 2.21 45.98
C LEU A 23 -12.93 1.68 44.95
N TYR A 24 -14.12 2.26 44.85
CA TYR A 24 -15.07 1.94 43.77
C TYR A 24 -14.77 2.65 42.44
N ALA A 25 -14.06 3.78 42.44
CA ALA A 25 -13.59 4.42 41.21
C ALA A 25 -12.43 3.66 40.53
N SER A 26 -11.80 2.70 41.23
CA SER A 26 -10.67 1.91 40.72
C SER A 26 -11.08 0.55 40.13
N PHE A 27 -12.38 0.22 40.14
CA PHE A 27 -12.95 -0.98 39.52
C PHE A 27 -14.01 -0.66 38.46
N GLY A 28 -13.94 0.52 37.86
CA GLY A 28 -14.34 0.70 36.48
C GLY A 28 -13.32 0.01 35.58
N ALA A 29 -13.22 -1.32 35.71
CA ALA A 29 -12.54 -2.15 34.74
C ALA A 29 -13.21 -1.85 33.41
N SER A 30 -12.50 -1.07 32.61
CA SER A 30 -12.67 -0.93 31.17
C SER A 30 -13.01 -2.31 30.60
N ALA A 31 -14.30 -2.56 30.40
CA ALA A 31 -14.78 -3.57 29.48
C ALA A 31 -14.56 -3.04 28.06
N GLN A 32 -13.33 -2.66 27.76
CA GLN A 32 -12.85 -2.47 26.40
C GLN A 32 -12.18 -3.80 26.08
N THR A 33 -13.01 -4.77 25.71
CA THR A 33 -12.56 -5.80 24.77
C THR A 33 -12.34 -5.11 23.44
N ASP A 34 -11.37 -4.19 23.39
CA ASP A 34 -10.80 -3.78 22.12
C ASP A 34 -10.08 -5.01 21.62
N ASP A 35 -10.50 -5.47 20.46
CA ASP A 35 -9.77 -6.47 19.72
C ASP A 35 -8.38 -5.91 19.43
N ASP A 36 -7.41 -6.21 20.31
CA ASP A 36 -6.03 -5.71 20.28
C ASP A 36 -5.33 -5.97 18.94
N ARG A 37 -5.89 -6.87 18.11
CA ARG A 37 -5.46 -7.11 16.73
C ARG A 37 -5.52 -5.85 15.85
N PHE A 38 -6.36 -4.87 16.17
CA PHE A 38 -6.44 -3.60 15.43
C PHE A 38 -5.56 -2.50 16.00
N GLY A 39 -4.81 -2.77 17.07
CA GLY A 39 -3.83 -1.83 17.60
C GLY A 39 -2.68 -1.56 16.64
N TRP A 40 -2.02 -0.43 16.83
CA TRP A 40 -0.84 -0.06 16.05
C TRP A 40 0.40 -0.86 16.48
N LEU A 41 1.26 -1.15 15.51
CA LEU A 41 2.58 -1.69 15.77
C LEU A 41 3.49 -0.55 16.22
N ASP A 42 4.06 -0.66 17.42
CA ASP A 42 5.01 0.33 17.96
C ASP A 42 6.35 0.24 17.21
N ARG A 43 6.50 1.07 16.18
CA ARG A 43 7.73 1.17 15.38
C ARG A 43 7.86 2.55 14.72
N PRO A 44 9.09 2.99 14.42
CA PRO A 44 9.30 4.17 13.59
C PRO A 44 8.68 4.02 12.20
N TRP A 45 8.19 5.14 11.65
CA TRP A 45 7.75 5.21 10.27
C TRP A 45 8.95 5.25 9.33
N GLU A 46 8.94 4.42 8.29
CA GLU A 46 10.09 4.26 7.40
C GLU A 46 9.80 4.65 5.95
N LEU A 47 8.53 4.76 5.55
CA LEU A 47 8.17 4.95 4.14
C LEU A 47 8.28 6.40 3.75
N GLN A 48 9.04 6.67 2.69
CA GLN A 48 9.09 7.99 2.08
C GLN A 48 7.84 8.24 1.24
N TYR A 49 7.41 7.24 0.47
CA TYR A 49 6.20 7.33 -0.33
C TYR A 49 5.54 5.98 -0.55
N VAL A 50 4.25 6.04 -0.88
CA VAL A 50 3.47 4.98 -1.52
C VAL A 50 3.00 5.51 -2.87
N VAL A 51 3.15 4.72 -3.93
CA VAL A 51 2.72 5.06 -5.28
C VAL A 51 1.72 4.04 -5.77
N TYR A 52 0.61 4.51 -6.31
CA TYR A 52 -0.40 3.68 -6.94
C TYR A 52 -0.50 4.04 -8.41
N VAL A 53 -0.34 3.04 -9.28
CA VAL A 53 -0.47 3.20 -10.72
C VAL A 53 -1.66 2.38 -11.20
N THR A 54 -2.55 2.95 -12.00
CA THR A 54 -3.71 2.25 -12.55
C THR A 54 -4.18 2.85 -13.86
N GLU A 55 -4.79 2.05 -14.73
CA GLU A 55 -5.48 2.54 -15.94
C GLU A 55 -6.93 3.00 -15.66
N ARG A 56 -7.49 2.68 -14.48
CA ARG A 56 -8.92 2.83 -14.16
C ARG A 56 -9.17 3.71 -12.93
N TRP A 57 -8.45 4.83 -12.82
CA TRP A 57 -8.56 5.69 -11.63
C TRP A 57 -9.99 6.18 -11.40
N GLY A 58 -10.63 6.77 -12.42
CA GLY A 58 -12.00 7.29 -12.29
C GLY A 58 -13.01 6.23 -11.84
N ARG A 59 -12.93 5.01 -12.40
CA ARG A 59 -13.75 3.87 -11.94
C ARG A 59 -13.42 3.49 -10.49
N SER A 60 -12.14 3.48 -10.12
CA SER A 60 -11.71 3.12 -8.76
C SER A 60 -12.19 4.13 -7.71
N VAL A 61 -12.18 5.43 -8.04
CA VAL A 61 -12.73 6.49 -7.18
C VAL A 61 -14.25 6.35 -7.07
N ARG A 62 -14.96 6.12 -8.19
CA ARG A 62 -16.42 5.94 -8.17
C ARG A 62 -16.83 4.75 -7.30
N VAL A 63 -16.21 3.59 -7.49
CA VAL A 63 -16.48 2.40 -6.66
C VAL A 63 -16.15 2.67 -5.19
N ALA A 64 -15.06 3.39 -4.90
CA ALA A 64 -14.72 3.77 -3.53
C ALA A 64 -15.78 4.67 -2.88
N LYS A 65 -16.36 5.62 -3.62
CA LYS A 65 -17.46 6.47 -3.15
C LYS A 65 -18.73 5.65 -2.89
N GLU A 66 -19.14 4.83 -3.85
CA GLU A 66 -20.32 3.96 -3.73
C GLU A 66 -20.23 3.03 -2.52
N LEU A 67 -19.05 2.42 -2.28
CA LEU A 67 -18.83 1.57 -1.12
C LEU A 67 -18.83 2.37 0.20
N THR A 68 -18.27 3.57 0.21
CA THR A 68 -18.30 4.45 1.40
C THR A 68 -19.74 4.85 1.75
N GLU A 69 -20.58 5.13 0.75
CA GLU A 69 -22.00 5.47 0.94
C GLU A 69 -22.86 4.28 1.37
N THR A 70 -22.46 3.06 0.98
CA THR A 70 -23.20 1.83 1.29
C THR A 70 -22.83 1.23 2.65
N ASN A 71 -21.59 1.45 3.11
CA ASN A 71 -21.14 0.95 4.41
C ASN A 71 -21.87 1.66 5.56
N ALA A 72 -22.05 0.95 6.67
CA ALA A 72 -22.70 1.50 7.85
C ALA A 72 -21.96 2.78 8.33
N PRO A 73 -22.66 3.79 8.87
CA PRO A 73 -22.04 5.04 9.32
C PRO A 73 -20.96 4.85 10.40
N ASP A 74 -20.98 3.71 11.10
CA ASP A 74 -19.98 3.34 12.10
C ASP A 74 -18.77 2.57 11.52
N ASP A 75 -18.72 2.35 10.20
CA ASP A 75 -17.57 1.70 9.56
C ASP A 75 -16.37 2.65 9.54
N LEU A 76 -15.35 2.26 10.29
CA LEU A 76 -14.10 3.00 10.39
C LEU A 76 -13.14 2.63 9.25
N GLU A 77 -13.44 1.61 8.43
CA GLU A 77 -12.65 1.27 7.24
C GLU A 77 -13.14 2.03 6.01
N LEU A 78 -12.41 3.06 5.63
CA LEU A 78 -12.74 3.92 4.50
C LEU A 78 -11.75 3.74 3.33
N TYR A 79 -12.18 4.18 2.15
CA TYR A 79 -11.40 4.01 0.93
C TYR A 79 -10.51 5.22 0.63
N TRP A 80 -9.20 5.04 0.77
CA TRP A 80 -8.19 6.10 0.57
C TRP A 80 -8.26 6.77 -0.81
N LYS A 81 -8.77 6.08 -1.83
CA LYS A 81 -8.81 6.59 -3.21
C LYS A 81 -9.67 7.85 -3.36
N THR A 82 -10.56 8.11 -2.41
CA THR A 82 -11.39 9.33 -2.38
C THR A 82 -10.63 10.55 -1.85
N LEU A 83 -9.46 10.35 -1.24
CA LEU A 83 -8.75 11.40 -0.52
C LEU A 83 -7.74 12.16 -1.39
N PHE A 84 -7.22 11.55 -2.45
CA PHE A 84 -6.07 12.06 -3.19
C PHE A 84 -6.40 12.28 -4.67
N GLU A 85 -5.77 13.29 -5.25
CA GLU A 85 -5.77 13.51 -6.69
C GLU A 85 -4.55 12.86 -7.36
N PRO A 86 -4.66 12.44 -8.63
CA PRO A 86 -3.52 12.00 -9.40
C PRO A 86 -2.44 13.07 -9.54
N VAL A 87 -1.18 12.65 -9.52
CA VAL A 87 -0.03 13.51 -9.84
C VAL A 87 0.30 13.49 -11.33
N SER A 88 -0.14 12.46 -12.05
CA SER A 88 -0.02 12.38 -13.51
C SER A 88 -1.11 11.50 -14.13
N PHE A 89 -1.45 11.82 -15.38
CA PHE A 89 -2.43 11.08 -16.19
C PHE A 89 -1.94 11.03 -17.64
N HIS A 90 -1.96 9.84 -18.21
CA HIS A 90 -1.63 9.59 -19.61
C HIS A 90 -2.77 8.81 -20.25
N GLN A 91 -3.49 9.46 -21.17
CA GLN A 91 -4.61 8.87 -21.89
C GLN A 91 -4.18 7.57 -22.59
N SER A 92 -4.92 6.48 -22.37
CA SER A 92 -4.68 5.25 -23.12
C SER A 92 -5.04 5.46 -24.59
N ARG A 93 -4.22 4.90 -25.48
CA ARG A 93 -4.44 4.90 -26.94
C ARG A 93 -5.15 3.64 -27.41
N HIS A 94 -5.42 2.72 -26.49
CA HIS A 94 -6.14 1.49 -26.79
C HIS A 94 -7.54 1.80 -27.32
N LYS A 95 -7.90 1.19 -28.44
CA LYS A 95 -9.21 1.39 -29.10
C LYS A 95 -10.43 1.07 -28.22
N TRP A 96 -10.23 0.29 -27.15
CA TRP A 96 -11.28 -0.07 -26.20
C TRP A 96 -11.20 0.69 -24.87
N ALA A 97 -10.29 1.65 -24.74
CA ALA A 97 -10.21 2.48 -23.55
C ALA A 97 -11.43 3.41 -23.48
N SER A 98 -12.06 3.48 -22.30
CA SER A 98 -13.15 4.43 -22.11
C SER A 98 -12.60 5.86 -22.11
N PRO A 99 -13.38 6.87 -22.53
CA PRO A 99 -13.00 8.26 -22.35
C PRO A 99 -12.67 8.55 -20.88
N GLY A 100 -11.51 9.17 -20.62
CA GLY A 100 -11.03 9.45 -19.26
C GLY A 100 -10.40 8.26 -18.53
N GLU A 101 -10.25 7.10 -19.19
CA GLU A 101 -9.39 6.01 -18.73
C GLU A 101 -8.00 6.15 -19.34
N GLY A 102 -6.98 5.82 -18.56
CA GLY A 102 -5.60 6.08 -18.90
C GLY A 102 -4.68 5.83 -17.72
N LEU A 103 -3.39 5.70 -18.02
CA LEU A 103 -2.38 5.42 -17.03
C LEU A 103 -2.26 6.60 -16.07
N THR A 104 -2.70 6.36 -14.84
CA THR A 104 -2.82 7.34 -13.78
C THR A 104 -1.85 6.99 -12.66
N VAL A 105 -1.11 7.99 -12.16
CA VAL A 105 -0.22 7.83 -11.02
C VAL A 105 -0.75 8.66 -9.86
N VAL A 106 -0.88 8.04 -8.70
CA VAL A 106 -1.22 8.69 -7.43
C VAL A 106 -0.07 8.47 -6.47
N LEU A 107 0.40 9.54 -5.83
CA LEU A 107 1.58 9.51 -4.95
C LEU A 107 1.20 10.02 -3.56
N ILE A 108 1.45 9.21 -2.55
CA ILE A 108 1.28 9.57 -1.13
C ILE A 108 2.67 9.66 -0.53
N GLU A 109 3.15 10.88 -0.30
CA GLU A 109 4.44 11.15 0.34
C GLU A 109 4.27 11.35 1.84
N PHE A 110 5.31 11.01 2.60
CA PHE A 110 5.31 11.09 4.05
C PHE A 110 6.52 11.88 4.58
N GLU A 111 6.36 12.48 5.75
CA GLU A 111 7.45 12.93 6.62
C GLU A 111 8.00 11.76 7.45
N ARG A 112 9.18 11.94 8.07
CA ARG A 112 9.84 10.88 8.85
C ARG A 112 9.06 10.43 10.08
N ASP A 113 8.15 11.25 10.58
CA ASP A 113 7.23 10.92 11.67
C ASP A 113 5.94 10.21 11.18
N GLY A 114 5.84 9.97 9.87
CA GLY A 114 4.68 9.36 9.22
C GLY A 114 3.59 10.32 8.81
N LYS A 115 3.72 11.63 9.02
CA LYS A 115 2.72 12.59 8.56
C LYS A 115 2.64 12.62 7.04
N VAL A 116 1.44 12.59 6.47
CA VAL A 116 1.21 12.69 5.02
C VAL A 116 1.51 14.12 4.55
N LYS A 117 2.33 14.24 3.50
CA LYS A 117 2.71 15.50 2.85
C LYS A 117 1.86 15.79 1.62
N THR A 118 1.39 14.75 0.92
CA THR A 118 0.57 14.93 -0.28
C THR A 118 -0.73 15.64 0.07
N PRO A 119 -1.12 16.70 -0.65
CA PRO A 119 -2.42 17.34 -0.50
C PRO A 119 -3.57 16.33 -0.60
N HIS A 120 -4.55 16.44 0.30
CA HIS A 120 -5.67 15.51 0.37
C HIS A 120 -6.96 16.19 0.82
N HIS A 121 -8.09 15.56 0.51
CA HIS A 121 -9.44 16.07 0.81
C HIS A 121 -9.92 15.77 2.24
N PHE A 122 -9.13 15.04 3.04
CA PHE A 122 -9.46 14.82 4.45
C PHE A 122 -9.22 16.08 5.28
N ASP A 123 -10.13 16.39 6.21
CA ASP A 123 -10.19 17.62 6.98
C ASP A 123 -9.15 17.72 8.12
N ARG A 124 -8.52 16.59 8.44
CA ARG A 124 -7.50 16.47 9.49
C ARG A 124 -6.18 15.98 8.91
N PRO A 125 -5.04 16.26 9.57
CA PRO A 125 -3.77 15.64 9.21
C PRO A 125 -3.89 14.12 9.21
N LEU A 126 -3.33 13.47 8.20
CA LEU A 126 -3.24 12.02 8.11
C LEU A 126 -1.83 11.56 8.43
N TYR A 127 -1.73 10.37 9.02
CA TYR A 127 -0.47 9.72 9.32
C TYR A 127 -0.46 8.28 8.79
N GLY A 128 0.68 7.87 8.26
CA GLY A 128 1.00 6.47 7.96
C GLY A 128 1.21 5.68 9.26
N ARG A 129 0.58 4.52 9.34
CA ARG A 129 0.70 3.55 10.43
C ARG A 129 0.69 2.13 9.89
N ILE A 130 1.28 1.22 10.66
CA ILE A 130 1.16 -0.23 10.42
C ILE A 130 0.43 -0.81 11.63
N ASP A 131 -0.65 -1.56 11.39
CA ASP A 131 -1.36 -2.24 12.47
C ASP A 131 -0.70 -3.59 12.84
N LYS A 132 -1.13 -4.20 13.93
CA LYS A 132 -0.64 -5.52 14.37
C LYS A 132 -0.99 -6.67 13.40
N ARG A 133 -1.86 -6.44 12.42
CA ARG A 133 -2.17 -7.35 11.31
C ARG A 133 -1.35 -7.05 10.06
N LEU A 134 -0.39 -6.13 10.18
CA LEU A 134 0.52 -5.70 9.12
C LEU A 134 -0.18 -4.97 7.96
N TYR A 135 -1.34 -4.36 8.17
CA TYR A 135 -1.88 -3.42 7.18
C TYR A 135 -1.18 -2.07 7.30
N VAL A 136 -0.75 -1.53 6.17
CA VAL A 136 -0.36 -0.13 6.05
C VAL A 136 -1.60 0.71 5.84
N ARG A 137 -1.81 1.67 6.73
CA ARG A 137 -3.03 2.47 6.80
C ARG A 137 -2.70 3.94 6.96
N LEU A 138 -3.64 4.78 6.52
CA LEU A 138 -3.71 6.17 6.93
C LEU A 138 -4.70 6.31 8.08
N SER A 139 -4.38 7.14 9.06
CA SER A 139 -5.27 7.48 10.18
C SER A 139 -5.00 8.91 10.66
N PRO A 140 -6.00 9.67 11.14
CA PRO A 140 -5.77 10.98 11.75
C PRO A 140 -5.18 10.93 13.17
N GLY A 141 -5.04 9.74 13.74
CA GLY A 141 -4.42 9.55 15.06
C GLY A 141 -4.34 8.07 15.45
N ASP A 142 -4.16 7.84 16.74
CA ASP A 142 -3.75 6.52 17.23
C ASP A 142 -4.89 5.71 17.90
N TYR A 143 -6.13 6.20 17.90
CA TYR A 143 -7.24 5.52 18.55
C TYR A 143 -7.99 4.58 17.60
N ALA A 144 -8.39 3.40 18.09
CA ALA A 144 -9.13 2.40 17.31
C ALA A 144 -10.48 2.90 16.78
N THR A 145 -11.05 3.93 17.40
CA THR A 145 -12.32 4.58 17.04
C THR A 145 -12.21 5.60 15.90
N GLN A 146 -11.01 5.80 15.35
CA GLN A 146 -10.79 6.77 14.27
C GLN A 146 -10.88 6.11 12.90
N PRO A 147 -11.22 6.90 11.85
CA PRO A 147 -11.23 6.40 10.48
C PRO A 147 -9.85 5.91 10.04
N ARG A 148 -9.83 4.79 9.33
CA ARG A 148 -8.64 4.11 8.82
C ARG A 148 -8.79 3.91 7.32
N PHE A 149 -7.74 4.20 6.58
CA PHE A 149 -7.73 4.04 5.13
C PHE A 149 -6.64 3.06 4.72
N SER A 150 -7.04 1.84 4.38
CA SER A 150 -6.11 0.74 4.08
C SER A 150 -5.41 0.92 2.73
N LEU A 151 -4.10 1.15 2.73
CA LEU A 151 -3.28 1.26 1.52
C LEU A 151 -2.89 -0.11 0.97
N GLY A 152 -2.55 -1.04 1.86
CA GLY A 152 -2.14 -2.41 1.50
C GLY A 152 -1.66 -3.20 2.71
N GLU A 153 -1.09 -4.36 2.44
CA GLU A 153 -0.59 -5.34 3.41
C GLU A 153 0.93 -5.43 3.34
N TRP A 154 1.58 -5.39 4.50
CA TRP A 154 3.03 -5.45 4.69
C TRP A 154 3.48 -6.91 4.64
N PHE A 155 3.84 -7.38 3.45
CA PHE A 155 4.34 -8.72 3.22
C PHE A 155 5.76 -8.85 3.77
N MET A 156 5.96 -9.75 4.73
CA MET A 156 7.23 -9.95 5.43
C MET A 156 8.08 -11.11 4.87
N GLY A 157 7.70 -11.67 3.73
CA GLY A 157 8.31 -12.88 3.18
C GLY A 157 7.60 -14.17 3.62
N LEU A 158 7.93 -15.28 2.95
CA LEU A 158 7.41 -16.62 3.24
C LEU A 158 8.42 -17.50 4.01
N GLY A 159 9.52 -16.92 4.51
CA GLY A 159 10.64 -17.71 5.06
C GLY A 159 11.50 -18.38 3.99
N ASP A 160 11.37 -17.95 2.73
CA ASP A 160 12.20 -18.35 1.59
C ASP A 160 13.06 -17.18 1.09
N ILE A 161 13.48 -17.20 -0.19
CA ILE A 161 14.26 -16.12 -0.81
C ILE A 161 13.58 -14.75 -0.70
N SER A 162 12.25 -14.71 -0.54
CA SER A 162 11.50 -13.46 -0.39
C SER A 162 11.85 -12.68 0.87
N THR A 163 12.36 -13.36 1.89
CA THR A 163 12.78 -12.74 3.15
C THR A 163 13.95 -11.76 2.95
N HIS A 164 14.75 -11.91 1.89
CA HIS A 164 15.92 -11.05 1.65
C HIS A 164 15.58 -9.67 1.09
N TRP A 165 14.45 -9.53 0.42
CA TRP A 165 14.01 -8.27 -0.18
C TRP A 165 12.68 -7.77 0.39
N ALA A 166 12.08 -8.51 1.31
CA ALA A 166 10.96 -8.04 2.10
C ALA A 166 11.34 -6.77 2.89
N PRO A 167 10.38 -5.88 3.18
CA PRO A 167 8.94 -6.06 3.01
C PRO A 167 8.45 -5.82 1.58
N GLY A 168 7.20 -6.15 1.27
CA GLY A 168 6.48 -5.69 0.08
C GLY A 168 5.12 -5.10 0.48
N LEU A 169 4.63 -4.08 -0.23
CA LEU A 169 3.29 -3.53 -0.01
C LEU A 169 2.30 -4.18 -0.98
N CYS A 170 1.61 -5.21 -0.52
CA CYS A 170 0.73 -6.04 -1.33
C CYS A 170 -0.73 -5.60 -1.22
N ASN A 171 -1.54 -5.94 -2.23
CA ASN A 171 -2.99 -5.97 -2.08
C ASN A 171 -3.47 -7.40 -1.77
N SER A 172 -4.76 -7.57 -1.50
CA SER A 172 -5.35 -8.86 -1.15
C SER A 172 -5.20 -9.96 -2.22
N LYS A 173 -5.00 -9.61 -3.49
CA LYS A 173 -4.72 -10.55 -4.59
C LYS A 173 -3.24 -10.93 -4.71
N GLN A 174 -2.39 -10.35 -3.88
CA GLN A 174 -0.95 -10.55 -3.86
C GLN A 174 -0.47 -11.09 -2.50
N MET A 175 -1.37 -11.15 -1.51
CA MET A 175 -1.11 -11.79 -0.23
C MET A 175 -1.50 -13.27 -0.25
N PRO A 176 -0.69 -14.15 0.36
CA PRO A 176 -1.07 -15.54 0.53
C PRO A 176 -2.35 -15.64 1.37
N SER A 177 -3.25 -16.55 1.00
CA SER A 177 -4.50 -16.81 1.72
C SER A 177 -4.79 -18.31 1.77
N PRO A 178 -5.71 -18.78 2.64
CA PRO A 178 -6.12 -20.19 2.66
C PRO A 178 -6.61 -20.72 1.30
N PHE A 179 -7.07 -19.83 0.41
CA PHE A 179 -7.57 -20.18 -0.93
C PHE A 179 -6.53 -19.99 -2.04
N ALA A 180 -5.29 -19.61 -1.71
CA ALA A 180 -4.22 -19.32 -2.67
C ALA A 180 -3.96 -20.45 -3.68
N ARG A 181 -4.20 -21.71 -3.28
CA ARG A 181 -3.94 -22.88 -4.14
C ARG A 181 -4.94 -23.02 -5.30
N THR A 182 -6.16 -22.49 -5.15
CA THR A 182 -7.25 -22.65 -6.12
C THR A 182 -7.72 -21.33 -6.72
N TYR A 183 -7.36 -20.21 -6.09
CA TYR A 183 -7.77 -18.90 -6.56
C TYR A 183 -6.87 -18.40 -7.71
N SER A 184 -7.40 -18.37 -8.93
CA SER A 184 -6.70 -17.87 -10.12
C SER A 184 -6.38 -16.37 -10.07
N GLY A 185 -7.05 -15.62 -9.20
CA GLY A 185 -6.77 -14.19 -9.00
C GLY A 185 -5.60 -13.91 -8.07
N TYR A 186 -5.05 -14.92 -7.37
CA TYR A 186 -3.86 -14.75 -6.54
C TYR A 186 -2.60 -14.86 -7.39
N LEU A 187 -1.87 -13.75 -7.57
CA LEU A 187 -0.77 -13.62 -8.52
C LEU A 187 0.31 -14.69 -8.36
N TYR A 188 0.68 -15.03 -7.12
CA TYR A 188 1.81 -15.93 -6.86
C TYR A 188 1.40 -17.40 -6.69
N GLY A 189 0.10 -17.70 -6.86
CA GLY A 189 -0.45 -19.02 -6.63
C GLY A 189 -0.23 -20.01 -7.78
N PRO A 190 -0.36 -21.31 -7.52
CA PRO A 190 -0.22 -22.34 -8.55
C PRO A 190 -1.36 -22.34 -9.59
N ALA A 191 -2.53 -21.78 -9.23
CA ALA A 191 -3.67 -21.62 -10.14
C ALA A 191 -3.59 -20.34 -10.99
N TYR A 192 -2.58 -19.48 -10.77
CA TYR A 192 -2.40 -18.28 -11.56
C TYR A 192 -1.97 -18.65 -12.98
N SER A 193 -2.69 -18.10 -13.96
CA SER A 193 -2.29 -18.14 -15.36
C SER A 193 -2.32 -16.72 -15.90
N PRO A 194 -1.22 -16.24 -16.53
CA PRO A 194 -1.23 -14.99 -17.26
C PRO A 194 -2.31 -15.02 -18.34
N SER A 195 -3.11 -13.96 -18.38
CA SER A 195 -4.17 -13.75 -19.37
C SER A 195 -4.41 -12.27 -19.55
N TRP A 196 -5.04 -11.91 -20.68
CA TRP A 196 -5.52 -10.55 -20.89
C TRP A 196 -6.39 -10.10 -19.70
N GLY A 197 -5.94 -9.07 -18.97
CA GLY A 197 -6.62 -8.49 -17.81
C GLY A 197 -6.12 -8.95 -16.43
N THR A 198 -5.12 -9.83 -16.35
CA THR A 198 -4.44 -10.17 -15.09
C THR A 198 -3.08 -9.47 -15.03
N ALA A 199 -2.65 -9.00 -13.85
CA ALA A 199 -1.32 -8.40 -13.70
C ALA A 199 -0.26 -9.49 -13.56
N SER A 200 0.90 -9.33 -14.20
CA SER A 200 2.04 -10.24 -14.04
C SER A 200 3.16 -9.69 -13.17
N PHE A 201 3.00 -8.44 -12.71
CA PHE A 201 3.89 -7.72 -11.80
C PHE A 201 3.10 -7.36 -10.53
N GLY A 202 3.72 -7.51 -9.36
CA GLY A 202 3.12 -7.12 -8.10
C GLY A 202 4.12 -6.69 -7.03
N CYS A 203 3.65 -6.69 -5.78
CA CYS A 203 4.44 -6.22 -4.64
C CYS A 203 5.79 -6.94 -4.43
N ARG A 204 5.90 -8.22 -4.82
CA ARG A 204 7.13 -9.00 -4.68
C ARG A 204 8.16 -8.59 -5.72
N GLU A 205 7.72 -8.44 -6.97
CA GLU A 205 8.55 -7.87 -8.02
C GLU A 205 9.00 -6.46 -7.67
N TRP A 206 8.11 -5.62 -7.13
CA TRP A 206 8.48 -4.28 -6.67
C TRP A 206 9.58 -4.31 -5.62
N ALA A 207 9.36 -5.05 -4.52
CA ALA A 207 10.29 -5.11 -3.41
C ALA A 207 11.67 -5.65 -3.82
N TYR A 208 11.70 -6.68 -4.66
CA TYR A 208 12.95 -7.17 -5.24
C TYR A 208 13.67 -6.12 -6.08
N GLN A 209 12.97 -5.46 -7.01
CA GLN A 209 13.59 -4.47 -7.90
C GLN A 209 14.07 -3.23 -7.14
N LEU A 210 13.37 -2.84 -6.07
CA LEU A 210 13.78 -1.77 -5.16
C LEU A 210 15.03 -2.15 -4.36
N GLY A 211 15.07 -3.37 -3.79
CA GLY A 211 16.19 -3.84 -2.97
C GLY A 211 17.46 -4.24 -3.73
N ASP A 212 17.41 -4.43 -5.05
CA ASP A 212 18.56 -4.85 -5.86
C ASP A 212 19.42 -3.64 -6.31
N PRO A 213 20.61 -3.39 -5.73
CA PRO A 213 21.46 -2.25 -6.11
C PRO A 213 21.97 -2.32 -7.55
N GLY A 214 21.98 -3.51 -8.17
CA GLY A 214 22.37 -3.69 -9.57
C GLY A 214 21.28 -3.27 -10.57
N ARG A 215 20.07 -2.94 -10.10
CA ARG A 215 18.96 -2.55 -10.97
C ARG A 215 18.65 -1.06 -10.84
N PRO A 216 18.83 -0.27 -11.92
CA PRO A 216 18.74 1.19 -11.83
C PRO A 216 17.31 1.73 -11.83
N TYR A 217 16.31 0.93 -12.19
CA TYR A 217 14.89 1.34 -12.24
C TYR A 217 13.96 0.21 -11.79
N ILE A 218 12.72 0.58 -11.47
CA ILE A 218 11.62 -0.36 -11.21
C ILE A 218 10.76 -0.42 -12.49
N ASP A 219 10.82 -1.55 -13.19
CA ASP A 219 9.98 -1.86 -14.34
C ASP A 219 8.70 -2.55 -13.87
N ILE A 220 7.58 -1.83 -13.92
CA ILE A 220 6.25 -2.29 -13.51
C ILE A 220 5.43 -2.90 -14.64
N THR A 221 6.06 -3.12 -15.80
CA THR A 221 5.41 -3.72 -16.96
C THR A 221 4.97 -5.15 -16.65
N SER A 222 3.70 -5.44 -16.88
CA SER A 222 3.21 -6.80 -17.00
C SER A 222 3.44 -7.29 -18.43
N TYR A 223 4.32 -8.28 -18.57
CA TYR A 223 4.71 -8.87 -19.85
C TYR A 223 3.87 -10.13 -20.10
N PHE A 224 3.26 -10.24 -21.28
CA PHE A 224 2.49 -11.40 -21.70
C PHE A 224 3.12 -12.03 -22.94
N PRO A 225 3.21 -13.37 -22.99
CA PRO A 225 3.56 -14.04 -24.22
C PRO A 225 2.42 -13.85 -25.25
N LYS A 226 2.76 -13.80 -26.54
CA LYS A 226 1.80 -13.51 -27.62
C LYS A 226 0.55 -14.41 -27.64
N ASN A 227 0.68 -15.65 -27.17
CA ASN A 227 -0.44 -16.59 -27.08
C ASN A 227 -1.43 -16.25 -25.95
N ALA A 228 -1.00 -15.52 -24.92
CA ALA A 228 -1.84 -15.07 -23.80
C ALA A 228 -2.55 -13.73 -24.09
N ASP A 229 -2.12 -13.02 -25.14
CA ASP A 229 -2.70 -11.75 -25.59
C ASP A 229 -2.81 -11.69 -27.14
N PRO A 230 -3.72 -12.50 -27.75
CA PRO A 230 -3.83 -12.58 -29.20
C PRO A 230 -4.38 -11.26 -29.77
N GLY A 231 -3.49 -10.44 -30.33
CA GLY A 231 -3.84 -9.16 -30.95
C GLY A 231 -3.71 -7.93 -30.05
N GLY A 232 -3.20 -8.10 -28.83
CA GLY A 232 -2.73 -6.99 -28.01
C GLY A 232 -1.22 -6.75 -28.14
N SER A 233 -0.72 -5.82 -27.35
CA SER A 233 0.70 -5.41 -27.37
C SER A 233 1.62 -6.41 -26.66
N GLY A 234 1.05 -7.28 -25.82
CA GLY A 234 1.78 -8.12 -24.88
C GLY A 234 2.41 -7.36 -23.70
N THR A 235 2.23 -6.04 -23.58
CA THR A 235 2.81 -5.23 -22.49
C THR A 235 1.83 -4.21 -21.95
N TYR A 236 1.54 -4.33 -20.66
CA TYR A 236 0.58 -3.46 -19.99
C TYR A 236 1.05 -3.07 -18.59
N VAL A 237 0.74 -1.85 -18.20
CA VAL A 237 0.81 -1.44 -16.79
C VAL A 237 -0.58 -1.59 -16.16
N PHE A 238 -0.74 -2.63 -15.34
CA PHE A 238 -1.95 -2.86 -14.56
C PHE A 238 -1.89 -2.15 -13.20
N SER A 239 -3.04 -2.13 -12.51
CA SER A 239 -3.16 -1.62 -11.15
C SER A 239 -2.10 -2.23 -10.22
N THR A 240 -1.15 -1.42 -9.78
CA THR A 240 -0.06 -1.84 -8.90
C THR A 240 0.20 -0.83 -7.80
N MET A 241 0.65 -1.33 -6.66
CA MET A 241 1.05 -0.53 -5.50
C MET A 241 2.56 -0.70 -5.31
N GLY A 242 3.23 0.43 -5.14
CA GLY A 242 4.66 0.49 -4.87
C GLY A 242 4.95 1.42 -3.70
N TRP A 243 6.19 1.40 -3.24
CA TRP A 243 6.65 2.17 -2.10
C TRP A 243 8.17 2.34 -2.14
N ALA A 244 8.70 3.26 -1.34
CA ALA A 244 10.12 3.29 -0.98
C ALA A 244 10.28 3.84 0.44
N ARG A 245 11.39 3.48 1.11
CA ARG A 245 11.80 4.06 2.39
C ARG A 245 12.64 5.31 2.21
N PHE A 246 12.75 6.09 3.28
CA PHE A 246 13.63 7.26 3.32
C PHE A 246 15.12 6.95 3.07
N ASN A 247 15.53 5.71 3.28
CA ASN A 247 16.92 5.27 3.15
C ASN A 247 17.14 4.37 1.92
N ASP A 248 16.09 4.11 1.13
CA ASP A 248 16.25 3.38 -0.13
C ASP A 248 16.81 4.31 -1.20
N ASP A 249 17.60 3.76 -2.12
CA ASP A 249 18.05 4.49 -3.30
C ASP A 249 16.84 4.84 -4.18
N ARG A 250 16.77 6.10 -4.63
CA ARG A 250 15.73 6.53 -5.56
C ARG A 250 15.93 5.83 -6.89
N LYS A 251 14.87 5.18 -7.38
CA LYS A 251 14.84 4.48 -8.65
C LYS A 251 13.68 5.01 -9.49
N PRO A 252 13.91 5.41 -10.75
CA PRO A 252 12.82 5.73 -11.64
C PRO A 252 11.86 4.56 -11.74
N ILE A 253 10.57 4.86 -11.68
CA ILE A 253 9.52 3.88 -11.92
C ILE A 253 9.12 4.01 -13.37
N ILE A 254 9.32 2.95 -14.14
CA ILE A 254 9.03 2.91 -15.56
C ILE A 254 8.04 1.78 -15.87
N GLY A 255 7.33 1.92 -16.98
CA GLY A 255 6.48 0.85 -17.47
C GLY A 255 6.18 1.03 -18.94
N ARG A 256 6.04 -0.08 -19.63
CA ARG A 256 5.53 -0.14 -21.00
C ARG A 256 4.04 -0.42 -20.94
N HIS A 257 3.25 0.52 -21.41
CA HIS A 257 1.81 0.36 -21.53
C HIS A 257 1.48 0.44 -23.02
N GLU A 258 0.97 -0.66 -23.55
CA GLU A 258 0.81 -0.85 -24.99
C GLU A 258 2.18 -0.76 -25.70
N ASP A 259 2.28 0.07 -26.73
CA ASP A 259 3.52 0.27 -27.48
C ASP A 259 4.43 1.35 -26.90
N ASP A 260 3.94 2.12 -25.92
CA ASP A 260 4.59 3.30 -25.39
C ASP A 260 5.29 3.00 -24.06
N TRP A 261 6.49 3.56 -23.88
CA TRP A 261 7.22 3.54 -22.61
C TRP A 261 6.93 4.81 -21.83
N PHE A 262 6.80 4.69 -20.52
CA PHE A 262 6.57 5.81 -19.63
C PHE A 262 7.57 5.80 -18.47
N CYS A 263 8.01 6.98 -18.09
CA CYS A 263 8.53 7.22 -16.76
C CYS A 263 7.39 7.77 -15.91
N LEU A 264 7.10 7.12 -14.78
CA LEU A 264 5.90 7.34 -13.98
C LEU A 264 6.19 8.08 -12.67
N HIS A 265 7.41 7.92 -12.14
CA HIS A 265 7.88 8.62 -10.94
C HIS A 265 9.42 8.57 -10.84
N ASP A 266 10.01 9.51 -10.11
CA ASP A 266 11.47 9.66 -9.90
C ASP A 266 12.29 9.61 -11.21
N CYS A 267 11.83 10.30 -12.25
CA CYS A 267 12.51 10.31 -13.55
C CYS A 267 13.90 10.95 -13.47
N PRO A 268 14.90 10.41 -14.19
CA PRO A 268 16.27 10.90 -14.12
C PRO A 268 16.40 12.35 -14.55
N GLY A 269 17.41 13.04 -14.02
CA GLY A 269 17.72 14.42 -14.41
C GLY A 269 16.68 15.46 -14.01
N GLY A 270 15.71 15.10 -13.15
CA GLY A 270 14.60 15.98 -12.77
C GLY A 270 13.51 16.07 -13.84
N ASP A 271 13.52 15.19 -14.84
CA ASP A 271 12.47 15.12 -15.85
C ASP A 271 11.10 14.86 -15.18
N LYS A 272 10.04 15.38 -15.80
CA LYS A 272 8.67 15.12 -15.32
C LYS A 272 8.21 13.71 -15.76
N PRO A 273 7.33 13.04 -15.00
CA PRO A 273 6.65 11.84 -15.47
C PRO A 273 6.01 12.04 -16.84
N GLY A 274 6.16 11.07 -17.73
CA GLY A 274 5.74 11.19 -19.12
C GLY A 274 6.24 10.07 -20.02
N LEU A 275 5.91 10.23 -21.30
CA LEU A 275 6.33 9.34 -22.39
C LEU A 275 7.87 9.34 -22.51
N ILE A 276 8.45 8.16 -22.65
CA ILE A 276 9.84 7.93 -23.06
C ILE A 276 9.82 7.59 -24.55
N PRO A 277 10.20 8.54 -25.45
CA PRO A 277 10.03 8.33 -26.90
C PRO A 277 10.91 7.21 -27.46
N ASP A 278 12.11 7.04 -26.90
CA ASP A 278 13.03 5.97 -27.27
C ASP A 278 13.67 5.41 -25.99
N ILE A 279 13.23 4.22 -25.58
CA ILE A 279 13.72 3.55 -24.38
C ILE A 279 15.20 3.17 -24.48
N LYS A 280 15.72 2.92 -25.70
CA LYS A 280 17.14 2.58 -25.89
C LYS A 280 18.01 3.81 -25.70
N ALA A 281 17.62 4.94 -26.30
CA ALA A 281 18.31 6.20 -26.10
C ALA A 281 18.24 6.67 -24.64
N TRP A 282 17.08 6.53 -24.00
CA TRP A 282 16.88 6.86 -22.59
C TRP A 282 17.78 6.02 -21.66
N ALA A 283 17.83 4.70 -21.86
CA ALA A 283 18.71 3.82 -21.09
C ALA A 283 20.20 4.16 -21.35
N ALA A 284 20.60 4.33 -22.61
CA ALA A 284 21.97 4.67 -22.99
C ALA A 284 22.44 6.01 -22.38
N LYS A 285 21.60 7.05 -22.39
CA LYS A 285 21.89 8.36 -21.78
C LYS A 285 22.26 8.25 -20.30
N ASN A 286 21.69 7.28 -19.59
CA ASN A 286 21.89 7.08 -18.16
C ASN A 286 22.88 5.93 -17.84
N GLY A 287 23.45 5.28 -18.86
CA GLY A 287 24.34 4.12 -18.67
C GLY A 287 23.62 2.88 -18.12
N TRP A 288 22.33 2.74 -18.41
CA TRP A 288 21.49 1.65 -17.90
C TRP A 288 21.24 0.57 -18.96
N PRO A 289 20.99 -0.68 -18.55
CA PRO A 289 20.48 -1.69 -19.47
C PRO A 289 19.08 -1.29 -19.97
N VAL A 290 18.74 -1.71 -21.18
CA VAL A 290 17.38 -1.56 -21.71
C VAL A 290 16.46 -2.54 -20.97
N PRO A 291 15.25 -2.12 -20.54
CA PRO A 291 14.29 -3.02 -19.91
C PRO A 291 13.97 -4.24 -20.78
N LYS A 292 13.93 -5.41 -20.16
CA LYS A 292 13.64 -6.69 -20.82
C LYS A 292 12.63 -7.49 -19.98
N PRO A 293 11.76 -8.28 -20.62
CA PRO A 293 10.86 -9.18 -19.91
C PRO A 293 11.63 -10.13 -18.98
N PRO A 294 11.07 -10.51 -17.83
CA PRO A 294 11.65 -11.55 -16.99
C PRO A 294 11.58 -12.92 -17.68
N THR A 295 12.41 -13.86 -17.23
CA THR A 295 12.44 -15.23 -17.79
C THR A 295 11.20 -16.05 -17.44
N ARG A 296 10.42 -15.62 -16.44
CA ARG A 296 9.16 -16.24 -16.01
C ARG A 296 8.26 -15.17 -15.38
N ILE A 297 6.95 -15.37 -15.49
CA ILE A 297 5.92 -14.55 -14.85
C ILE A 297 4.96 -15.43 -14.01
N PRO A 298 4.58 -15.01 -12.79
CA PRO A 298 5.26 -13.99 -11.98
C PRO A 298 6.72 -14.41 -11.71
N VAL A 299 7.56 -13.47 -11.30
CA VAL A 299 8.98 -13.76 -11.06
C VAL A 299 9.15 -14.51 -9.74
N PHE A 300 8.32 -14.19 -8.74
CA PHE A 300 8.40 -14.74 -7.39
C PHE A 300 7.13 -15.53 -6.99
N PRO A 301 6.81 -16.64 -7.69
CA PRO A 301 5.68 -17.50 -7.32
C PRO A 301 5.92 -18.19 -5.98
N ASP A 302 4.86 -18.68 -5.35
CA ASP A 302 4.95 -19.45 -4.12
C ASP A 302 5.65 -20.82 -4.35
N PRO A 303 6.41 -21.32 -3.36
CA PRO A 303 6.91 -22.70 -3.39
C PRO A 303 5.78 -23.71 -3.62
N PRO A 304 6.01 -24.79 -4.39
CA PRO A 304 7.31 -25.25 -4.91
C PRO A 304 7.65 -24.72 -6.31
N ALA A 305 6.93 -23.72 -6.84
CA ALA A 305 7.21 -23.21 -8.18
C ALA A 305 8.59 -22.53 -8.22
N LYS A 306 9.36 -22.80 -9.28
CA LYS A 306 10.69 -22.19 -9.44
C LYS A 306 10.58 -20.70 -9.81
N PRO A 307 11.32 -19.80 -9.15
CA PRO A 307 11.32 -18.38 -9.48
C PRO A 307 11.95 -18.12 -10.86
N GLY A 308 11.52 -17.02 -11.48
CA GLY A 308 12.14 -16.44 -12.65
C GLY A 308 13.35 -15.57 -12.29
N ARG A 309 13.87 -14.85 -13.28
CA ARG A 309 14.92 -13.84 -13.11
C ARG A 309 14.66 -12.66 -14.04
N TYR A 310 15.05 -11.47 -13.61
CA TYR A 310 15.19 -10.33 -14.51
C TYR A 310 16.53 -10.43 -15.25
N PRO A 311 16.54 -10.28 -16.59
CA PRO A 311 17.79 -10.16 -17.32
C PRO A 311 18.60 -8.95 -16.85
N GLN A 312 19.92 -9.12 -16.84
CA GLN A 312 20.87 -8.01 -16.71
C GLN A 312 21.05 -7.27 -18.04
#